data_AF-A0A1F8QF09-F1
#
_entry.id   AF-A0A1F8QF09-F1
#
_cell.length_a   1.000
_cell.length_b   1.000
_cell.length_c   1.000
_cell.angle_alpha   90.00
_cell.angle_beta   90.00
_cell.angle_gamma   90.00
#
_symmetry.space_group_name_H-M   'P 1'
#
loop_
_entity.id
_entity.type
_entity.pdbx_description
1 polymer ?
#
loop_
_entity_poly.entity_id
_entity_poly.type
_entity_poly.pdbx_seq_one_letter_code
_entity_poly.pdbx_strand_id
1 'polypeptide(L)' 'MTGSPCLPQSRPIGWLETFAQPYTATLPAGGQEPLISKVVEILRPALCDAAGRWTAHHVRLRFSAVKPG' A
#
# COMPACT_ATOMS: atom_id res chain seq x y z
N MET A 1 -21.81 -0.57 -5.08
CA MET A 1 -20.79 -1.33 -5.81
C MET A 1 -19.54 -0.46 -5.87
N THR A 2 -18.80 -0.36 -4.77
CA THR A 2 -17.65 0.54 -4.63
C THR A 2 -16.39 -0.28 -4.88
N GLY A 3 -15.99 -0.38 -6.16
CA GLY A 3 -14.70 -0.98 -6.49
C GLY A 3 -13.60 -0.07 -5.95
N SER A 4 -12.75 -0.60 -5.06
CA SER A 4 -11.50 0.06 -4.71
C SER A 4 -10.76 0.41 -6.00
N PRO A 5 -10.28 1.66 -6.17
CA PRO A 5 -9.57 2.02 -7.38
C PRO A 5 -8.30 1.17 -7.44
N CYS A 6 -8.15 0.39 -8.52
CA CYS A 6 -6.91 -0.29 -8.84
C CYS A 6 -5.76 0.72 -8.75
N LEU A 7 -4.68 0.37 -8.04
CA LEU A 7 -3.51 1.23 -7.99
C LEU A 7 -3.02 1.48 -9.43
N PRO A 8 -2.70 2.74 -9.82
CA PRO A 8 -2.26 3.06 -11.18
C PRO A 8 -0.98 2.31 -11.51
N GLN A 9 -1.12 1.17 -12.20
CA GLN A 9 -0.06 0.21 -12.59
C GLN A 9 1.01 -0.08 -11.51
N SER A 10 0.66 0.05 -10.23
CA SER A 10 1.63 0.11 -9.13
C SER A 10 1.92 -1.30 -8.64
N ARG A 11 3.16 -1.75 -8.84
CA ARG A 11 3.66 -2.93 -8.12
C ARG A 11 3.59 -2.62 -6.61
N PRO A 12 3.10 -3.54 -5.77
CA PRO A 12 2.97 -3.33 -4.32
C PRO A 12 4.30 -2.95 -3.66
N ILE A 13 5.43 -3.36 -4.27
CA ILE A 13 6.79 -2.98 -3.87
C ILE A 13 6.97 -1.46 -3.84
N GLY A 14 6.71 -0.75 -4.96
CA GLY A 14 6.92 0.70 -5.02
C GLY A 14 6.02 1.49 -4.08
N TRP A 15 4.82 0.97 -3.82
CA TRP A 15 3.92 1.54 -2.80
C TRP A 15 4.52 1.39 -1.40
N LEU A 16 5.03 0.21 -1.05
CA LEU A 16 5.68 -0.03 0.24
C LEU A 16 6.99 0.75 0.39
N GLU A 17 7.80 0.87 -0.65
CA GLU A 17 9.02 1.71 -0.63
C GLU A 17 8.71 3.18 -0.30
N THR A 18 7.58 3.69 -0.80
CA THR A 18 7.17 5.07 -0.60
C THR A 18 6.54 5.31 0.78
N PHE A 19 5.60 4.45 1.18
CA PHE A 19 4.76 4.70 2.36
C PHE A 19 5.20 3.96 3.62
N ALA A 20 6.02 2.90 3.51
CA ALA A 20 6.47 2.12 4.66
C ALA A 20 7.80 2.60 5.27
N GLN A 21 8.31 3.77 4.84
CA GLN A 21 9.55 4.36 5.35
C GLN A 21 9.65 4.39 6.88
N PRO A 22 8.57 4.71 7.65
CA PRO A 22 8.63 4.68 9.12
C PRO A 22 9.01 3.31 9.71
N TYR A 23 8.80 2.22 8.96
CA TYR A 23 9.12 0.85 9.37
C TYR A 23 10.43 0.34 8.77
N THR A 24 10.83 0.83 7.58
CA THR A 24 12.02 0.34 6.87
C THR A 24 13.28 1.13 7.21
N ALA A 25 13.15 2.38 7.65
CA ALA A 25 14.29 3.26 7.89
C ALA A 25 15.19 2.85 9.08
N THR A 26 14.67 2.04 9.99
CA THR A 26 15.43 1.51 11.15
C THR A 26 16.18 0.23 10.84
N LEU A 27 16.00 -0.33 9.65
CA LEU A 27 16.66 -1.57 9.25
C LEU A 27 18.14 -1.32 8.94
N PRO A 28 19.00 -2.32 9.19
CA PRO A 28 20.36 -2.30 8.69
C PRO A 28 20.40 -2.13 7.17
N ALA A 29 21.54 -1.65 6.66
CA ALA A 29 21.77 -1.54 5.22
C ALA A 29 21.48 -2.88 4.52
N GLY A 30 20.65 -2.82 3.46
CA GLY A 30 20.21 -4.01 2.72
C GLY A 30 19.00 -4.76 3.32
N GLY A 31 18.48 -4.35 4.48
CA GLY A 31 17.33 -5.00 5.11
C GLY A 31 15.96 -4.66 4.49
N GLN A 32 15.87 -3.55 3.76
CA GLN A 32 14.61 -3.04 3.20
C GLN A 32 14.01 -3.95 2.11
N GLU A 33 14.80 -4.33 1.10
CA GLU A 33 14.36 -5.17 -0.03
C GLU A 33 13.81 -6.54 0.41
N PRO A 34 14.54 -7.31 1.26
CA PRO A 34 14.05 -8.60 1.75
C PRO A 34 12.76 -8.48 2.58
N LEU A 35 12.62 -7.41 3.38
CA LEU A 35 11.42 -7.19 4.17
C LEU A 35 10.22 -6.90 3.25
N ILE A 36 10.38 -5.99 2.29
CA ILE A 36 9.31 -5.62 1.36
C ILE A 36 8.88 -6.84 0.54
N SER A 37 9.83 -7.61 0.01
CA SER A 37 9.54 -8.86 -0.71
C SER A 37 8.74 -9.85 0.15
N LYS A 38 9.12 -10.03 1.41
CA LYS A 38 8.40 -10.90 2.35
C LYS A 38 6.96 -10.42 2.62
N VAL A 39 6.77 -9.11 2.81
CA VAL A 39 5.44 -8.52 3.02
C VAL A 39 4.56 -8.71 1.78
N VAL A 40 5.11 -8.52 0.58
CA VAL A 40 4.39 -8.75 -0.68
C VAL A 40 3.93 -10.21 -0.78
N GLU A 41 4.78 -11.18 -0.49
CA GLU A 41 4.38 -12.60 -0.54
C GLU A 41 3.30 -12.95 0.49
N ILE A 42 3.38 -12.40 1.70
CA ILE A 42 2.34 -12.58 2.73
C ILE A 42 0.99 -12.00 2.27
N LEU A 43 1.00 -10.85 1.63
CA LEU A 43 -0.22 -10.14 1.23
C LEU A 43 -0.79 -10.62 -0.11
N ARG A 44 0.00 -11.31 -0.93
CA ARG A 44 -0.39 -11.83 -2.25
C ARG A 44 -1.74 -12.55 -2.25
N PRO A 45 -2.00 -13.57 -1.40
CA PRO A 45 -3.29 -14.29 -1.45
C PRO A 45 -4.49 -13.43 -1.06
N ALA A 46 -4.29 -12.33 -0.32
CA ALA A 46 -5.37 -11.46 0.14
C ALA A 46 -5.62 -10.26 -0.77
N LEU A 47 -4.58 -9.74 -1.43
CA LEU A 47 -4.62 -8.46 -2.14
C LEU A 47 -4.32 -8.58 -3.64
N CYS A 48 -3.84 -9.72 -4.12
CA CYS A 48 -3.55 -9.97 -5.53
C CYS A 48 -4.55 -10.98 -6.11
N ASP A 49 -5.29 -10.58 -7.14
CA ASP A 49 -6.24 -11.47 -7.79
C ASP A 49 -5.56 -12.45 -8.77
N ALA A 50 -6.35 -13.40 -9.32
CA ALA A 50 -5.87 -14.40 -10.27
C ALA A 50 -5.31 -13.82 -11.59
N ALA A 51 -5.58 -12.55 -11.88
CA ALA A 51 -5.04 -11.84 -13.03
C ALA A 51 -3.77 -11.03 -12.68
N GLY A 52 -3.27 -11.14 -11.44
CA GLY A 52 -2.08 -10.44 -10.97
C GLY A 52 -2.34 -8.98 -10.59
N ARG A 53 -3.59 -8.55 -10.44
CA ARG A 53 -3.93 -7.18 -10.07
C ARG A 53 -3.94 -7.02 -8.55
N TRP A 54 -3.26 -5.97 -8.10
CA TRP A 54 -3.15 -5.65 -6.68
C TRP A 54 -4.18 -4.61 -6.25
N THR A 55 -4.82 -4.87 -5.11
CA THR A 55 -5.80 -3.97 -4.49
C THR A 55 -5.27 -3.50 -3.14
N ALA A 56 -5.25 -2.19 -2.92
CA ALA A 56 -5.01 -1.62 -1.58
C ALA A 56 -6.36 -1.42 -0.87
N HIS A 57 -6.49 -1.99 0.34
CA HIS A 57 -7.65 -1.76 1.19
C HIS A 57 -7.43 -0.51 2.05
N HIS A 58 -7.57 0.68 1.47
CA HIS A 58 -7.49 1.94 2.23
C HIS A 58 -8.88 2.49 2.55
N VAL A 59 -9.04 3.05 3.74
CA VAL A 59 -10.25 3.78 4.16
C VAL A 59 -10.03 5.27 3.90
N ARG A 60 -11.01 5.95 3.29
CA ARG A 60 -10.94 7.40 3.03
C ARG A 60 -11.96 8.13 3.88
N LEU A 61 -11.49 9.01 4.76
CA LEU A 61 -12.35 9.97 5.45
C LEU A 61 -12.57 11.19 4.53
N ARG A 62 -13.80 11.66 4.42
CA ARG A 62 -14.18 12.90 3.73
C ARG A 62 -14.92 13.79 4.71
N PHE A 63 -14.50 15.04 4.83
CA PHE A 63 -15.16 16.03 5.66
C PHE A 63 -15.29 17.37 4.93
N SER A 64 -16.22 18.19 5.40
CA SER A 64 -16.45 19.57 4.95
C SER A 64 -16.48 20.46 6.18
N ALA A 65 -15.83 21.62 6.10
CA ALA A 65 -15.80 22.60 7.18
C ALA A 65 -16.13 23.99 6.60
N VAL A 66 -16.95 24.74 7.32
CA VAL A 66 -17.32 26.12 6.98
C VAL A 66 -16.89 27.02 8.14
N LYS A 67 -16.13 28.08 7.83
CA LYS A 67 -15.77 29.09 8.84
C LYS A 67 -17.05 29.84 9.26
N PRO A 68 -17.36 29.94 10.56
CA PRO A 68 -18.46 30.77 11.03
C PRO A 68 -18.22 32.24 10.63
N GLY A 69 -19.28 32.92 10.20
CA GLY A 69 -19.28 34.37 9.95
C GLY A 69 -19.11 35.18 11.21
#